data_AF-A0A662PP07-F1
#
_entry.id   AF-A0A662PP07-F1
#
_cell.length_a   1.000
_cell.length_b   1.000
_cell.length_c   1.000
_cell.angle_alpha   90.00
_cell.angle_beta   90.00
_cell.angle_gamma   90.00
#
_symmetry.space_group_name_H-M   'P 1'
#
loop_
_entity.id
_entity.type
_entity.pdbx_description
1 polymer ?
#
loop_
_entity_poly.entity_id
_entity_poly.type
_entity_poly.pdbx_seq_one_letter_code
_entity_poly.pdbx_strand_id
1 'polypeptide(L)' 'MPFYIILGKFTDEGIKAIKESPKRVEEQRVAIEKAGGKLHGFYYTMGEYDFVSIFEAQ' A
#
# COMPACT_ATOMS: atom_id res chain seq x y z
N MET A 1 -7.93 -9.74 -14.45
CA MET A 1 -7.23 -8.53 -13.99
C MET A 1 -5.81 -8.94 -13.63
N PRO A 2 -4.77 -8.29 -14.16
CA PRO A 2 -3.39 -8.55 -13.76
C PRO A 2 -3.16 -8.19 -12.28
N PHE A 3 -2.23 -8.89 -11.65
CA PHE A 3 -1.72 -8.56 -10.32
C PHE A 3 -0.55 -7.57 -10.45
N TYR A 4 -0.55 -6.57 -9.60
CA TYR A 4 0.52 -5.59 -9.46
C TYR A 4 1.10 -5.67 -8.06
N ILE A 5 2.42 -5.50 -7.98
CA ILE A 5 3.17 -5.43 -6.74
C ILE A 5 3.81 -4.06 -6.65
N ILE A 6 3.56 -3.33 -5.57
CA ILE A 6 4.25 -2.08 -5.24
C ILE A 6 5.29 -2.36 -4.18
N LEU A 7 6.51 -1.89 -4.43
CA LEU A 7 7.59 -1.83 -3.45
C LEU A 7 7.74 -0.37 -3.02
N GLY A 8 7.49 -0.10 -1.74
CA GLY A 8 7.41 1.26 -1.21
C GLY A 8 8.51 1.57 -0.21
N LYS A 9 9.01 2.81 -0.27
CA LYS A 9 9.82 3.41 0.80
C LYS A 9 9.09 4.62 1.35
N PHE A 10 9.11 4.81 2.66
CA PHE A 10 8.57 6.00 3.29
C PHE A 10 9.49 7.19 3.01
N THR A 11 8.87 8.36 2.89
CA THR A 11 9.61 9.62 3.00
C THR A 11 9.88 9.93 4.47
N ASP A 12 10.75 10.91 4.73
CA ASP A 12 11.06 11.38 6.09
C ASP A 12 9.81 11.87 6.85
N GLU A 13 8.85 12.47 6.16
CA GLU A 13 7.54 12.82 6.73
C GLU A 13 6.65 11.59 6.91
N GLY A 14 6.68 10.68 5.93
CA GLY A 14 5.88 9.46 5.93
C GLY A 14 6.17 8.55 7.11
N ILE A 15 7.45 8.43 7.50
CA ILE A 15 7.89 7.62 8.64
C ILE A 15 7.60 8.31 9.97
N LYS A 16 7.68 9.65 10.06
CA LYS A 16 7.31 10.40 11.28
C LYS A 16 5.83 10.21 11.62
N ALA A 17 4.99 10.09 10.59
CA ALA A 17 3.55 9.83 10.70
C ALA A 17 3.19 8.33 10.57
N ILE A 18 4.10 7.40 10.88
CA ILE A 18 3.85 5.95 10.70
C ILE A 18 2.62 5.44 11.48
N LYS A 19 2.29 6.08 12.61
CA LYS A 19 1.08 5.73 13.40
C LYS A 19 -0.22 5.92 12.63
N GLU A 20 -0.22 6.80 11.63
CA GLU A 20 -1.36 7.05 10.75
C GLU A 20 -1.37 6.11 9.53
N SER A 21 -0.34 5.28 9.36
CA SER A 21 -0.21 4.36 8.24
C SER A 21 -1.41 3.43 8.05
N PRO A 22 -2.04 2.84 9.10
CA PRO A 22 -3.24 2.03 8.93
C PRO A 22 -4.38 2.78 8.23
N LYS A 23 -4.55 4.08 8.50
CA LYS A 23 -5.56 4.92 7.85
C LYS A 23 -5.23 5.13 6.37
N ARG A 24 -3.95 5.35 6.04
CA ARG A 24 -3.49 5.49 4.65
C ARG A 24 -3.69 4.21 3.83
N VAL A 25 -3.46 3.05 4.44
CA VAL A 25 -3.70 1.75 3.81
C VAL A 25 -5.19 1.56 3.51
N GLU A 26 -6.06 1.96 4.44
CA GLU A 26 -7.51 1.92 4.23
C GLU A 26 -7.98 2.88 3.13
N GLU A 27 -7.44 4.10 3.10
CA GLU A 27 -7.70 5.07 2.02
C GLU A 27 -7.24 4.52 0.65
N GLN A 28 -6.06 3.88 0.59
CA GLN A 28 -5.59 3.18 -0.61
C GLN A 28 -6.52 2.05 -1.02
N ARG A 29 -6.99 1.22 -0.08
CA ARG A 29 -7.93 0.14 -0.35
C ARG A 29 -9.21 0.67 -1.01
N VAL A 30 -9.81 1.71 -0.42
CA VAL A 30 -11.01 2.34 -0.95
C VAL A 30 -10.78 2.93 -2.34
N ALA A 31 -9.62 3.56 -2.59
CA ALA A 31 -9.29 4.11 -3.89
C ALA A 31 -9.13 3.01 -4.96
N ILE A 32 -8.44 1.91 -4.63
CA ILE A 32 -8.26 0.75 -5.52
C ILE A 32 -9.61 0.12 -5.86
N GLU A 33 -10.48 -0.07 -4.86
CA GLU A 33 -11.81 -0.64 -5.07
C GLU A 33 -12.71 0.26 -5.93
N LYS A 34 -12.67 1.59 -5.71
CA LYS A 34 -13.38 2.55 -6.56
C LYS A 34 -12.92 2.53 -8.02
N ALA A 35 -11.66 2.18 -8.26
CA ALA A 35 -11.09 2.04 -9.59
C ALA A 35 -11.40 0.68 -10.25
N GLY A 36 -12.21 -0.18 -9.61
CA GLY A 36 -12.53 -1.52 -10.11
C GLY A 36 -11.45 -2.56 -9.81
N GLY A 37 -10.45 -2.20 -9.00
CA GLY A 37 -9.41 -3.10 -8.53
C GLY A 37 -9.73 -3.75 -7.18
N LYS A 38 -8.77 -4.51 -6.66
CA LYS A 38 -8.86 -5.13 -5.33
C LYS A 38 -7.49 -5.14 -4.66
N LEU A 39 -7.40 -4.58 -3.45
CA LEU A 39 -6.21 -4.73 -2.60
C LEU A 39 -6.25 -6.13 -1.94
N HIS A 40 -5.24 -6.95 -2.20
CA HIS A 40 -5.10 -8.29 -1.61
C HIS A 40 -4.31 -8.28 -0.31
N GLY A 41 -3.34 -7.39 -0.20
CA GLY A 41 -2.55 -7.27 1.02
C GLY A 41 -1.64 -6.07 1.01
N PHE A 42 -1.36 -5.58 2.22
CA PHE A 42 -0.34 -4.58 2.51
C PHE A 42 0.50 -5.13 3.67
N TYR A 43 1.81 -5.21 3.46
CA TYR A 43 2.74 -5.82 4.39
C TYR A 43 3.91 -4.88 4.64
N TYR A 44 4.28 -4.68 5.90
CA TYR A 44 5.54 -4.01 6.23
C TYR A 44 6.69 -5.01 6.06
N THR A 45 7.82 -4.51 5.59
CA THR A 45 9.01 -5.32 5.35
C THR A 45 10.18 -4.83 6.17
N MET A 46 11.08 -5.76 6.51
CA MET A 46 12.40 -5.44 7.04
C MET A 46 13.40 -5.64 5.89
N GLY A 47 14.11 -4.60 5.47
CA GLY A 47 15.07 -4.69 4.37
C GLY A 47 15.14 -3.42 3.53
N GLU A 48 15.30 -3.58 2.22
CA GLU A 48 15.50 -2.44 1.30
C GLU A 48 14.26 -1.54 1.17
N TYR A 49 13.06 -2.13 1.30
CA TYR A 49 11.79 -1.44 1.23
C TYR A 49 11.09 -1.48 2.59
N ASP A 50 10.23 -0.49 2.82
CA ASP A 50 9.48 -0.37 4.06
C ASP A 50 8.15 -1.11 4.01
N PHE A 51 7.56 -1.25 2.81
CA PHE A 51 6.35 -2.03 2.61
C PHE A 51 6.22 -2.62 1.20
N VAL A 52 5.36 -3.62 1.11
CA VAL A 52 4.88 -4.23 -0.14
C VAL A 52 3.37 -4.21 -0.15
N SER A 53 2.76 -3.85 -1.29
CA SER A 53 1.32 -4.03 -1.51
C SER A 53 1.03 -4.82 -2.77
N ILE A 54 -0.02 -5.65 -2.71
CA ILE A 54 -0.46 -6.52 -3.80
C ILE A 54 -1.89 -6.14 -4.13
N PHE A 55 -2.16 -5.81 -5.39
CA PHE A 55 -3.51 -5.48 -5.83
C PHE A 55 -3.78 -5.95 -7.26
N GLU A 56 -5.05 -6.18 -7.57
CA GLU A 56 -5.55 -6.33 -8.93
C GLU A 56 -6.09 -4.98 -9.42
N ALA A 57 -5.92 -4.70 -10.71
CA ALA A 57 -6.57 -3.58 -11.39
C ALA A 57 -7.00 -4.00 -12.80
N GLN A 58 -8.06 -3.36 -13.32
CA GLN A 58 -8.62 -3.62 -14.65
C GLN A 58 -8.08 -2.65 -15.69
#